data_AF-A0A2T5JH27-F1
#
_entry.id   AF-A0A2T5JH27-F1
#
_cell.length_a   1.000
_cell.length_b   1.000
_cell.length_c   1.000
_cell.angle_alpha   90.00
_cell.angle_beta   90.00
_cell.angle_gamma   90.00
#
_symmetry.space_group_name_H-M   'P 1'
#
loop_
_entity.id
_entity.type
_entity.pdbx_description
1 polymer ?
#
loop_
_entity_poly.entity_id
_entity_poly.type
_entity_poly.pdbx_seq_one_letter_code
_entity_poly.pdbx_strand_id
1 'polypeptide(L)'
;MERLLKQQPKDSHKLYRLHAPEVECIAKGKSRQPYEFGVKVSVATTHKEGLVVGMRSLPGNPYDGHTLHAAVKQVEILTQHQPKEIFVDLGYRGAALPAGVKLYHRKLRRGITARLKRDIRRRSAIEPAIGHMKNDGRLRRNWLKGTEGDAFHALLCGCGHNLRMILRKLRLLLAQILVRGHWQPAMGGTVNH
;
A
#
# COMPACT_ATOMS: atom_id res chain seq x y z
N MET A 1 -5.26 2.40 -34.25
CA MET A 1 -5.58 3.66 -34.97
C MET A 1 -7.07 3.93 -35.05
N GLU A 2 -7.89 2.93 -35.37
CA GLU A 2 -9.34 3.08 -35.52
C GLU A 2 -10.08 3.63 -34.28
N ARG A 3 -9.75 3.15 -33.08
CA ARG A 3 -10.35 3.60 -31.80
C ARG A 3 -10.03 5.07 -31.47
N LEU A 4 -8.87 5.60 -31.90
CA LEU A 4 -8.52 7.01 -31.69
C LEU A 4 -9.35 7.94 -32.60
N LEU A 5 -9.60 7.50 -33.83
CA LEU A 5 -10.33 8.29 -34.82
C LEU A 5 -11.84 8.27 -34.60
N LYS A 6 -12.37 7.20 -33.98
CA LYS A 6 -13.81 7.00 -33.74
C LYS A 6 -14.30 7.50 -32.38
N GLN A 7 -13.41 7.73 -31.41
CA GLN A 7 -13.83 8.10 -30.04
C GLN A 7 -14.38 9.54 -29.96
N GLN A 8 -15.45 9.73 -29.21
CA GLN A 8 -16.12 11.01 -28.98
C GLN A 8 -15.90 11.55 -27.54
N PRO A 9 -16.21 12.84 -27.28
CA PRO A 9 -16.06 13.46 -25.95
C PRO A 9 -16.83 12.78 -24.81
N LYS A 10 -17.88 12.00 -25.08
CA LYS A 10 -18.67 11.32 -24.04
C LYS A 10 -18.46 9.81 -23.95
N ASP A 11 -17.58 9.25 -24.78
CA ASP A 11 -17.37 7.80 -24.82
C ASP A 11 -16.73 7.28 -23.54
N SER A 12 -17.14 6.07 -23.14
CA SER A 12 -16.45 5.27 -22.14
C SER A 12 -15.22 4.59 -22.74
N HIS A 13 -14.26 4.19 -21.89
CA HIS A 13 -13.05 3.47 -22.30
C HIS A 13 -12.24 4.16 -23.40
N LYS A 14 -11.95 5.45 -23.23
CA LYS A 14 -11.13 6.22 -24.18
C LYS A 14 -9.67 5.77 -24.21
N LEU A 15 -9.04 5.98 -25.35
CA LEU A 15 -7.60 5.77 -25.50
C LEU A 15 -6.86 7.04 -25.06
N TYR A 16 -6.21 6.99 -23.90
CA TYR A 16 -5.46 8.14 -23.36
C TYR A 16 -3.99 8.18 -23.78
N ARG A 17 -3.39 7.03 -24.13
CA ARG A 17 -2.01 6.94 -24.61
C ARG A 17 -1.87 5.89 -25.70
N LEU A 18 -1.19 6.25 -26.79
CA LEU A 18 -0.97 5.34 -27.93
C LEU A 18 -0.03 4.17 -27.58
N HIS A 19 1.01 4.44 -26.80
CA HIS A 19 2.04 3.46 -26.43
C HIS A 19 1.66 2.61 -25.21
N ALA A 20 0.52 2.89 -24.57
CA ALA A 20 0.03 2.21 -23.37
C ALA A 20 -1.51 2.26 -23.37
N PRO A 21 -2.18 1.48 -24.24
CA PRO A 21 -3.63 1.51 -24.42
C PRO A 21 -4.44 1.07 -23.19
N GLU A 22 -3.79 0.40 -22.24
CA GLU A 22 -4.30 -0.02 -20.94
C GLU A 22 -4.42 1.13 -19.92
N VAL A 23 -3.81 2.29 -20.18
CA VAL A 23 -3.83 3.43 -19.26
C VAL A 23 -5.22 4.04 -19.15
N GLU A 24 -5.68 4.20 -17.91
CA GLU A 24 -7.00 4.73 -17.59
C GLU A 24 -6.91 6.14 -17.02
N CYS A 25 -8.00 6.89 -17.18
CA CYS A 25 -8.19 8.13 -16.46
C CYS A 25 -8.91 7.86 -15.14
N ILE A 26 -8.26 8.22 -14.04
CA ILE A 26 -8.75 8.01 -12.68
C ILE A 26 -9.08 9.37 -12.09
N ALA A 27 -10.37 9.60 -11.83
CA ALA A 27 -10.82 10.79 -11.16
C ALA A 27 -10.29 10.83 -9.71
N LYS A 28 -9.71 11.97 -9.36
CA LYS A 28 -9.33 12.32 -8.00
C LYS A 28 -10.33 13.32 -7.45
N GLY A 29 -10.77 13.09 -6.22
CA GLY A 29 -11.53 14.09 -5.45
C GLY A 29 -10.70 15.29 -4.99
N LYS A 30 -9.72 15.75 -5.78
CA LYS A 30 -8.80 16.86 -5.44
C LYS A 30 -8.97 17.99 -6.43
N SER A 31 -9.26 19.21 -5.94
CA SER A 31 -9.51 20.40 -6.76
C SER A 31 -8.35 20.77 -7.71
N ARG A 32 -7.09 20.77 -7.23
CA ARG A 32 -5.92 21.19 -8.04
C ARG A 32 -5.48 20.20 -9.12
N GLN A 33 -5.74 18.90 -8.93
CA GLN A 33 -5.32 17.86 -9.87
C GLN A 33 -6.41 16.78 -9.89
N PRO A 34 -7.50 17.03 -10.65
CA PRO A 34 -8.73 16.24 -10.57
C PRO A 34 -8.62 14.89 -11.28
N TYR A 35 -7.56 14.63 -12.02
CA TYR A 35 -7.35 13.36 -12.73
C TYR A 35 -5.91 12.87 -12.56
N GLU A 36 -5.75 11.56 -12.47
CA GLU A 36 -4.49 10.82 -12.64
C GLU A 36 -4.64 9.85 -13.81
N PHE A 37 -3.54 9.57 -14.51
CA PHE A 37 -3.52 8.58 -15.59
C PHE A 37 -2.65 7.40 -15.18
N GLY A 38 -3.21 6.19 -15.27
CA GLY A 38 -2.50 4.96 -14.94
C GLY A 38 -3.47 3.84 -14.60
N VAL A 39 -2.93 2.76 -14.05
CA VAL A 39 -3.71 1.62 -13.55
C VAL A 39 -3.82 1.72 -12.03
N LYS A 40 -5.02 1.49 -11.49
CA LYS A 40 -5.25 1.51 -10.04
C LYS A 40 -4.45 0.38 -9.39
N VAL A 41 -3.91 0.62 -8.19
CA VAL A 41 -3.21 -0.41 -7.41
C VAL A 41 -3.86 -0.54 -6.05
N SER A 42 -4.22 -1.76 -5.67
CA SER A 42 -4.60 -2.12 -4.31
C SER A 42 -3.35 -2.38 -3.48
N VAL A 43 -3.34 -1.88 -2.25
CA VAL A 43 -2.22 -1.97 -1.30
C VAL A 43 -2.76 -2.54 0.01
N ALA A 44 -2.14 -3.60 0.51
CA ALA A 44 -2.43 -4.16 1.82
C ALA A 44 -1.16 -4.17 2.68
N THR A 45 -1.26 -3.66 3.91
CA THR A 45 -0.16 -3.63 4.87
C THR A 45 -0.53 -4.33 6.18
N THR A 46 0.47 -4.89 6.87
CA THR A 46 0.27 -5.38 8.24
C THR A 46 -0.05 -4.21 9.15
N HIS A 47 -1.03 -4.41 10.04
CA HIS A 47 -1.50 -3.33 10.90
C HIS A 47 -0.44 -2.86 11.91
N LYS A 48 0.36 -3.78 12.43
CA LYS A 48 1.34 -3.53 13.50
C LYS A 48 2.69 -3.04 12.98
N GLU A 49 3.23 -3.67 11.94
CA GLU A 49 4.57 -3.38 11.45
C GLU A 49 4.54 -2.41 10.25
N GLY A 50 3.41 -2.33 9.54
CA GLY A 50 3.27 -1.52 8.32
C GLY A 50 3.89 -2.18 7.09
N LEU A 51 4.23 -3.47 7.15
CA LEU A 51 4.83 -4.18 6.03
C LEU A 51 3.80 -4.43 4.95
N VAL A 52 4.19 -4.20 3.70
CA VAL A 52 3.35 -4.48 2.53
C VAL A 52 3.25 -6.00 2.36
N VAL A 53 2.04 -6.53 2.41
CA VAL A 53 1.72 -7.97 2.26
C VAL A 53 0.77 -8.25 1.09
N GLY A 54 0.37 -7.20 0.37
CA GLY A 54 -0.36 -7.31 -0.89
C GLY A 54 -0.17 -6.05 -1.73
N MET A 55 0.11 -6.24 -3.01
CA MET A 55 0.17 -5.18 -4.03
C MET A 55 -0.42 -5.75 -5.31
N ARG A 56 -1.55 -5.21 -5.77
CA ARG A 56 -2.26 -5.73 -6.94
C ARG A 56 -2.62 -4.61 -7.89
N SER A 57 -2.21 -4.72 -9.15
CA SER A 57 -2.76 -3.87 -10.21
C SER A 57 -4.22 -4.24 -10.49
N LEU A 58 -5.04 -3.23 -10.74
CA LEU A 58 -6.47 -3.33 -10.94
C LEU A 58 -6.83 -2.62 -12.25
N PRO A 59 -6.61 -3.28 -13.40
CA PRO A 59 -7.08 -2.78 -14.68
C PRO A 59 -8.62 -2.79 -14.74
N GLY A 60 -9.17 -1.95 -15.61
CA GLY A 60 -10.61 -1.70 -15.79
C GLY A 60 -11.18 -0.58 -14.92
N ASN A 61 -10.34 0.18 -14.20
CA ASN A 61 -10.73 1.16 -13.17
C ASN A 61 -11.91 0.70 -12.29
N PRO A 62 -11.82 -0.48 -11.64
CA PRO A 62 -12.93 -1.02 -10.88
C PRO A 62 -13.27 -0.14 -9.67
N TYR A 63 -14.54 -0.19 -9.27
CA TYR A 63 -14.98 0.42 -8.02
C TYR A 63 -14.32 -0.26 -6.81
N ASP A 64 -13.79 0.53 -5.87
CA ASP A 64 -12.95 0.05 -4.77
C ASP A 64 -13.61 -1.08 -3.97
N GLY A 65 -14.92 -1.00 -3.70
CA GLY A 65 -15.67 -2.04 -2.98
C GLY A 65 -15.62 -3.43 -3.63
N HIS A 66 -15.51 -3.50 -4.95
CA HIS A 66 -15.41 -4.79 -5.67
C HIS A 66 -14.00 -5.37 -5.64
N THR A 67 -12.99 -4.60 -5.23
CA THR A 67 -11.58 -5.00 -5.29
C THR A 67 -11.09 -5.65 -4.00
N LEU A 68 -11.84 -5.50 -2.90
CA LEU A 68 -11.40 -5.99 -1.59
C LEU A 68 -11.20 -7.50 -1.57
N HIS A 69 -12.13 -8.26 -2.14
CA HIS A 69 -12.03 -9.73 -2.17
C HIS A 69 -10.74 -10.18 -2.85
N ALA A 70 -10.41 -9.59 -4.01
CA ALA A 70 -9.19 -9.91 -4.75
C ALA A 70 -7.93 -9.53 -3.97
N ALA A 71 -7.95 -8.42 -3.23
CA ALA A 71 -6.84 -8.00 -2.38
C ALA A 71 -6.63 -8.96 -1.19
N VAL A 72 -7.71 -9.37 -0.52
CA VAL A 72 -7.65 -10.34 0.59
C VAL A 72 -7.14 -11.69 0.13
N LYS A 73 -7.65 -12.19 -1.00
CA LYS A 73 -7.18 -13.45 -1.59
C LYS A 73 -5.70 -13.38 -1.95
N GLN A 74 -5.22 -12.24 -2.43
CA GLN A 74 -3.79 -12.07 -2.68
C GLN A 74 -2.98 -12.14 -1.38
N VAL A 75 -3.43 -11.48 -0.31
CA VAL A 75 -2.76 -11.55 0.99
C VAL A 75 -2.73 -12.99 1.52
N GLU A 76 -3.84 -13.73 1.42
CA GLU A 76 -3.89 -15.15 1.78
C GLU A 76 -2.86 -15.98 1.01
N ILE A 77 -2.78 -15.82 -0.31
CA ILE A 77 -1.82 -16.55 -1.14
C ILE A 77 -0.36 -16.18 -0.77
N LEU A 78 -0.06 -14.89 -0.61
CA LEU A 78 1.31 -14.44 -0.36
C LEU A 78 1.79 -14.76 1.05
N THR A 79 0.89 -14.71 2.03
CA THR A 79 1.24 -14.93 3.44
C THR A 79 0.98 -16.36 3.89
N GLN A 80 0.25 -17.16 3.11
CA GLN A 80 -0.29 -18.48 3.50
C GLN A 80 -1.20 -18.41 4.74
N HIS A 81 -1.73 -17.23 5.06
CA HIS A 81 -2.54 -16.98 6.24
C HIS A 81 -3.76 -16.11 5.91
N GLN A 82 -4.93 -16.53 6.39
CA GLN A 82 -6.14 -15.74 6.30
C GLN A 82 -6.18 -14.64 7.37
N PRO A 83 -6.32 -13.36 6.98
CA PRO A 83 -6.41 -12.26 7.94
C PRO A 83 -7.71 -12.35 8.75
N LYS A 84 -7.61 -12.27 10.08
CA LYS A 84 -8.80 -12.28 10.97
C LYS A 84 -9.54 -10.95 11.00
N GLU A 85 -8.79 -9.85 10.92
CA GLU A 85 -9.30 -8.48 11.03
C GLU A 85 -8.70 -7.64 9.90
N ILE A 86 -9.55 -6.88 9.19
CA ILE A 86 -9.14 -5.99 8.10
C ILE A 86 -9.66 -4.60 8.37
N PHE A 87 -8.78 -3.61 8.24
CA PHE A 87 -9.10 -2.20 8.45
C PHE A 87 -9.07 -1.46 7.11
N VAL A 88 -10.22 -0.98 6.63
CA VAL A 88 -10.38 -0.37 5.30
C VAL A 88 -10.95 1.04 5.33
N ASP A 89 -10.70 1.80 4.27
CA ASP A 89 -11.38 3.05 4.02
C ASP A 89 -12.87 2.86 3.73
N LEU A 90 -13.63 3.96 3.79
CA LEU A 90 -15.08 3.89 3.70
C LEU A 90 -15.57 3.38 2.33
N GLY A 91 -14.79 3.57 1.27
CA GLY A 91 -15.11 3.09 -0.09
C GLY A 91 -15.18 1.57 -0.22
N TYR A 92 -14.63 0.82 0.75
CA TYR A 92 -14.67 -0.64 0.78
C TYR A 92 -15.84 -1.19 1.61
N ARG A 93 -16.76 -0.34 2.08
CA ARG A 93 -17.92 -0.77 2.86
C ARG A 93 -18.79 -1.73 2.04
N GLY A 94 -19.26 -2.80 2.67
CA GLY A 94 -20.22 -3.73 2.07
C GLY A 94 -19.59 -4.74 1.10
N ALA A 95 -18.26 -4.75 0.98
CA ALA A 95 -17.56 -5.76 0.21
C ALA A 95 -17.74 -7.16 0.84
N ALA A 96 -18.01 -8.16 0.00
CA ALA A 96 -18.08 -9.55 0.43
C ALA A 96 -16.69 -10.05 0.84
N LEU A 97 -16.63 -10.71 2.00
CA LEU A 97 -15.40 -11.25 2.56
C LEU A 97 -15.51 -12.75 2.80
N PRO A 98 -14.37 -13.48 2.79
CA PRO A 98 -14.34 -14.86 3.21
C PRO A 98 -14.89 -15.04 4.63
N ALA A 99 -15.46 -16.22 4.92
CA ALA A 99 -15.99 -16.54 6.23
C ALA A 99 -14.91 -16.37 7.32
N GLY A 100 -15.28 -15.79 8.46
CA GLY A 100 -14.38 -15.58 9.60
C GLY A 100 -13.55 -14.29 9.56
N VAL A 101 -13.57 -13.53 8.45
CA VAL A 101 -12.86 -12.24 8.33
C VAL A 101 -13.75 -11.08 8.79
N LYS A 102 -13.25 -10.27 9.72
CA LYS A 102 -13.97 -9.08 10.21
C LYS A 102 -13.50 -7.81 9.50
N LEU A 103 -14.45 -7.03 8.97
CA LEU A 103 -14.19 -5.75 8.32
C LEU A 103 -14.43 -4.57 9.26
N TYR A 104 -13.46 -3.67 9.34
CA TYR A 104 -13.53 -2.47 10.16
C TYR A 104 -13.27 -1.19 9.35
N HIS A 105 -14.13 -0.18 9.52
CA HIS A 105 -14.02 1.13 8.89
C HIS A 105 -14.42 2.25 9.86
N ARG A 106 -14.07 3.51 9.53
CA ARG A 106 -14.25 4.69 10.41
C ARG A 106 -15.69 4.92 10.95
N LYS A 107 -16.72 4.44 10.25
CA LYS A 107 -18.13 4.66 10.63
C LYS A 107 -18.67 3.63 11.62
N LEU A 108 -17.96 2.55 11.91
CA LEU A 108 -18.32 1.70 13.04
C LEU A 108 -18.11 2.51 14.33
N ARG A 109 -19.18 2.76 15.08
CA ARG A 109 -19.16 3.55 16.32
C ARG A 109 -19.82 2.88 17.53
N ARG A 110 -20.64 1.84 17.35
CA ARG A 110 -21.40 1.17 18.43
C ARG A 110 -20.72 -0.14 18.85
N GLY A 111 -20.62 -0.38 20.17
CA GLY A 111 -20.11 -1.65 20.73
C GLY A 111 -18.62 -1.90 20.53
N ILE A 112 -17.79 -0.85 20.43
CA ILE A 112 -16.38 -0.95 20.04
C ILE A 112 -15.48 -0.82 21.25
N THR A 113 -14.57 -1.79 21.42
CA THR A 113 -13.56 -1.76 22.49
C THR A 113 -12.53 -0.64 22.26
N ALA A 114 -11.85 -0.19 23.32
CA ALA A 114 -10.79 0.82 23.22
C ALA A 114 -9.67 0.41 22.25
N ARG A 115 -9.31 -0.89 22.22
CA ARG A 115 -8.39 -1.48 21.23
C ARG A 115 -8.89 -1.21 19.82
N LEU A 116 -10.13 -1.61 19.50
CA LEU A 116 -10.65 -1.51 18.15
C LEU A 116 -10.79 -0.05 17.68
N LYS A 117 -11.11 0.88 18.59
CA LYS A 117 -11.08 2.33 18.31
C LYS A 117 -9.68 2.83 17.97
N ARG A 118 -8.63 2.33 18.65
CA ARG A 118 -7.23 2.64 18.31
C ARG A 118 -6.86 2.07 16.95
N ASP A 119 -7.24 0.82 16.68
CA ASP A 119 -6.86 0.11 15.46
C ASP A 119 -7.54 0.69 14.22
N ILE A 120 -8.83 1.08 14.32
CA ILE A 120 -9.55 1.81 13.27
C ILE A 120 -8.89 3.15 12.96
N ARG A 121 -8.41 3.89 13.99
CA ARG A 121 -7.68 5.15 13.79
C ARG A 121 -6.34 4.91 13.12
N ARG A 122 -5.60 3.88 13.55
CA ARG A 122 -4.28 3.54 13.00
C ARG A 122 -4.33 3.18 11.51
N ARG A 123 -5.48 2.77 10.96
CA ARG A 123 -5.66 2.53 9.53
C ARG A 123 -5.06 3.63 8.65
N SER A 124 -5.18 4.91 9.04
CA SER A 124 -4.65 6.03 8.25
C SER A 124 -3.13 6.01 8.10
N ALA A 125 -2.40 5.17 8.83
CA ALA A 125 -0.96 4.96 8.66
C ALA A 125 -0.60 4.36 7.28
N ILE A 126 -1.56 3.76 6.56
CA ILE A 126 -1.35 3.31 5.18
C ILE A 126 -1.11 4.48 4.22
N GLU A 127 -1.66 5.66 4.51
CA GLU A 127 -1.53 6.85 3.65
C GLU A 127 -0.08 7.35 3.56
N PRO A 128 0.65 7.55 4.70
CA PRO A 128 2.09 7.77 4.66
C PRO A 128 2.87 6.67 3.93
N ALA A 129 2.50 5.39 4.11
CA ALA A 129 3.19 4.29 3.43
C ALA A 129 3.04 4.37 1.90
N ILE A 130 1.82 4.65 1.41
CA ILE A 130 1.55 4.91 -0.01
C ILE A 130 2.32 6.16 -0.48
N GLY A 131 2.39 7.21 0.33
CA GLY A 131 3.20 8.39 0.07
C GLY A 131 4.68 8.06 -0.16
N HIS A 132 5.29 7.27 0.72
CA HIS A 132 6.66 6.77 0.57
C HIS A 132 6.82 5.89 -0.67
N MET A 133 5.86 5.02 -0.97
CA MET A 133 5.92 4.22 -2.20
C MET A 133 5.85 5.09 -3.46
N LYS A 134 5.04 6.15 -3.46
CA LYS A 134 4.94 7.09 -4.57
C LYS A 134 6.22 7.92 -4.76
N ASN A 135 6.78 8.44 -3.68
CA ASN A 135 7.91 9.38 -3.75
C ASN A 135 9.27 8.65 -3.76
N ASP A 136 9.47 7.70 -2.84
CA ASP A 136 10.74 6.98 -2.68
C ASP A 136 10.74 5.69 -3.53
N GLY A 137 9.57 5.06 -3.68
CA GLY A 137 9.39 3.78 -4.36
C GLY A 137 9.10 3.83 -5.85
N ARG A 138 9.10 5.03 -6.44
CA ARG A 138 8.81 5.28 -7.87
C ARG A 138 7.41 4.81 -8.34
N LEU A 139 6.49 4.50 -7.43
CA LEU A 139 5.13 4.04 -7.77
C LEU A 139 4.35 5.05 -8.65
N ARG A 140 4.77 6.32 -8.70
CA ARG A 140 4.18 7.37 -9.55
C ARG A 140 4.31 7.13 -11.05
N ARG A 141 5.33 6.39 -11.50
CA ARG A 141 5.60 6.20 -12.92
C ARG A 141 5.98 4.75 -13.15
N ASN A 142 5.26 4.08 -14.03
CA ASN A 142 5.65 2.76 -14.51
C ASN A 142 6.53 2.90 -15.76
N TRP A 143 7.62 2.14 -15.83
CA TRP A 143 8.47 2.00 -17.03
C TRP A 143 8.32 0.64 -17.70
N LEU A 144 7.65 -0.31 -17.05
CA LEU A 144 7.29 -1.60 -17.63
C LEU A 144 6.06 -1.43 -18.53
N LYS A 145 5.97 -2.25 -19.58
CA LYS A 145 4.93 -2.15 -20.60
C LYS A 145 3.80 -3.14 -20.33
N GLY A 146 2.57 -2.74 -20.66
CA GLY A 146 1.41 -3.61 -20.62
C GLY A 146 0.93 -3.93 -19.20
N THR A 147 -0.21 -4.61 -19.14
CA THR A 147 -0.90 -4.97 -17.89
C THR A 147 -0.04 -5.85 -16.97
N GLU A 148 0.77 -6.75 -17.52
CA GLU A 148 1.72 -7.53 -16.74
C GLU A 148 2.83 -6.64 -16.16
N GLY A 149 3.33 -5.69 -16.95
CA GLY A 149 4.28 -4.68 -16.50
C GLY A 149 3.72 -3.85 -15.34
N ASP A 150 2.44 -3.46 -15.38
CA ASP A 150 1.78 -2.78 -14.27
C ASP A 150 1.70 -3.64 -13.01
N ALA A 151 1.41 -4.94 -13.16
CA ALA A 151 1.37 -5.88 -12.05
C ALA A 151 2.76 -6.05 -11.40
N PHE A 152 3.80 -6.31 -12.19
CA PHE A 152 5.16 -6.45 -11.70
C PHE A 152 5.68 -5.16 -11.07
N HIS A 153 5.42 -4.01 -11.68
CA HIS A 153 5.83 -2.72 -11.13
C HIS A 153 5.21 -2.48 -9.75
N ALA A 154 3.91 -2.73 -9.59
CA ALA A 154 3.23 -2.61 -8.30
C ALA A 154 3.86 -3.52 -7.22
N LEU A 155 4.12 -4.79 -7.56
CA LEU A 155 4.77 -5.75 -6.66
C LEU A 155 6.18 -5.26 -6.26
N LEU A 156 7.01 -4.87 -7.23
CA LEU A 156 8.37 -4.39 -6.99
C LEU A 156 8.41 -3.13 -6.12
N CYS A 157 7.48 -2.19 -6.33
CA CYS A 157 7.35 -1.01 -5.46
C CYS A 157 7.06 -1.41 -4.00
N GLY A 158 6.18 -2.39 -3.78
CA GLY A 158 5.87 -2.92 -2.45
C GLY A 158 7.06 -3.61 -1.80
N CYS A 159 7.72 -4.51 -2.53
CA CYS A 159 8.94 -5.18 -2.08
C CYS A 159 10.03 -4.16 -1.71
N GLY A 160 10.26 -3.17 -2.57
CA GLY A 160 11.21 -2.10 -2.31
C GLY A 160 10.87 -1.27 -1.07
N HIS A 161 9.58 -1.07 -0.78
CA HIS A 161 9.14 -0.42 0.47
C HIS A 161 9.54 -1.24 1.70
N ASN A 162 9.24 -2.54 1.71
CA ASN A 162 9.61 -3.44 2.80
C ASN A 162 11.13 -3.49 3.01
N LEU A 163 11.91 -3.61 1.94
CA LEU A 163 13.38 -3.62 2.02
C LEU A 163 13.91 -2.33 2.65
N ARG A 164 13.37 -1.16 2.26
CA ARG A 164 13.74 0.12 2.89
C ARG A 164 13.42 0.15 4.38
N MET A 165 12.27 -0.39 4.80
CA MET A 165 11.92 -0.46 6.22
C MET A 165 12.88 -1.36 7.00
N ILE A 166 13.20 -2.54 6.46
CA ILE A 166 14.14 -3.49 7.07
C ILE A 166 15.52 -2.84 7.18
N LEU A 167 16.04 -2.27 6.10
CA LEU A 167 17.35 -1.60 6.09
C LEU A 167 17.42 -0.43 7.07
N ARG A 168 16.34 0.35 7.24
CA ARG A 168 16.29 1.41 8.27
C ARG A 168 16.41 0.84 9.68
N LYS A 169 15.72 -0.26 9.98
CA LYS A 169 15.82 -0.92 11.29
C LYS A 169 17.22 -1.50 11.54
N LEU A 170 17.80 -2.16 10.53
CA LEU A 170 19.15 -2.70 10.62
C LEU A 170 20.20 -1.60 10.84
N ARG A 171 20.07 -0.45 10.15
CA ARG A 171 20.96 0.71 10.37
C ARG A 171 20.87 1.24 11.81
N LEU A 172 19.66 1.34 12.37
CA LEU A 172 19.48 1.76 13.77
C LEU A 172 20.08 0.75 14.75
N LEU A 173 19.89 -0.55 14.50
CA LEU A 173 20.47 -1.61 15.31
C LEU A 173 22.01 -1.56 15.27
N LEU A 174 22.60 -1.43 14.09
CA LEU A 174 24.05 -1.29 13.93
C LEU A 174 24.57 -0.05 14.66
N ALA A 175 23.89 1.09 14.55
CA ALA A 175 24.26 2.31 15.29
C ALA A 175 24.21 2.08 16.81
N GLN A 176 23.18 1.38 17.32
CA GLN A 176 23.09 1.04 18.75
C GLN A 176 24.21 0.11 19.22
N ILE A 177 24.59 -0.88 18.40
CA ILE A 177 25.69 -1.80 18.70
C ILE A 177 27.01 -1.02 18.75
N LEU A 178 27.28 -0.14 17.78
CA LEU A 178 28.50 0.67 17.74
C LEU A 178 28.60 1.61 18.94
N VAL A 179 27.51 2.33 19.27
CA VAL A 179 27.49 3.22 20.45
C VAL A 179 27.75 2.45 21.75
N ARG A 180 27.18 1.26 21.90
CA ARG A 180 27.43 0.40 23.07
C ARG A 180 28.84 -0.20 23.08
N GLY A 181 29.39 -0.55 21.92
CA GLY A 181 30.74 -1.09 21.78
C GLY A 181 31.83 -0.05 22.07
N HIS A 182 31.58 1.23 21.80
CA HIS A 182 32.46 2.34 22.16
C HIS A 182 32.32 2.80 23.62
N TRP A 183 31.31 2.31 24.35
CA TRP A 183 31.09 2.63 25.77
C TRP A 183 31.65 1.52 26.66
N GLN A 184 32.98 1.43 26.76
CA GLN A 184 33.63 0.77 27.89
C GLN A 184 33.96 1.86 28.93
N PRO A 185 33.33 1.85 30.13
CA PRO A 185 33.78 2.74 31.18
C PRO A 185 35.18 2.28 31.62
N ALA A 186 36.15 3.19 31.58
CA ALA A 186 37.42 3.01 32.25
C ALA A 186 37.15 2.87 33.76
N MET A 187 36.99 1.64 34.24
CA MET A 187 36.86 1.31 35.66
C MET A 187 38.18 0.73 36.16
N GLY A 188 38.78 1.40 37.14
CA GLY A 188 39.55 0.71 38.18
C GLY A 188 41.05 0.99 38.26
N GLY A 189 41.49 2.24 38.16
CA GLY A 189 42.80 2.64 38.70
C GLY A 189 42.68 3.06 40.15
N THR A 190 42.54 2.11 41.09
CA THR A 190 42.82 2.37 42.51
C THR A 190 44.33 2.44 42.68
N VAL A 191 44.88 3.65 42.78
CA VAL A 191 46.25 3.86 43.27
C VAL A 191 46.18 3.74 44.80
N ASN A 192 46.69 2.62 45.32
CA ASN A 192 47.00 2.47 46.73
C ASN A 192 48.44 2.95 46.97
N HIS A 193 48.59 3.69 48.08
CA HIS A 193 49.79 4.18 48.78
C HIS A 193 50.43 5.45 48.24
#